data_AF-A0A445DB05-F1
#
_entry.id   AF-A0A445DB05-F1
#
_cell.length_a   1.000
_cell.length_b   1.000
_cell.length_c   1.000
_cell.angle_alpha   90.00
_cell.angle_beta   90.00
_cell.angle_gamma   90.00
#
_symmetry.space_group_name_H-M   'P 1'
#
loop_
_entity.id
_entity.type
_entity.pdbx_description
1 polymer ?
#
loop_
_entity_poly.entity_id
_entity_poly.type
_entity_poly.pdbx_seq_one_letter_code
_entity_poly.pdbx_strand_id
1 'polypeptide(L)'
;MEHNFKSIAEHGKCVFNQNHRIIHLGKLGQVEEAVTIFQTMPHKNLLTYNFMVSILAKNGRISDARKLFDKMPHRNLVSWNTMIAEYVHNNMVEEAAHLFDTMPRRDNFSWALMITCYSRKGMLRKARELFDFVPDKLDTACWNTMIAGYAKKGHFHEAEEVFERTPVKDLVSYNSMLARVYPEWFEEAFNVVRGMKVKADAGLLWDSLLAACRVHKNLELGRVAAEMLLELEPANASNYVTLSNMFAEAGRWKEVERPRVLMREKQAMKLPGCSLIEIQNQIQSFISDDPSKSRAENIQFILNTLTEHIRDKCISVYLI
;
A
#
# COMPACT_ATOMS: atom_id res chain seq x y z
N MET A 1 25.08 32.30 25.73
CA MET A 1 24.26 31.07 25.58
C MET A 1 23.27 31.17 24.41
N GLU A 2 22.53 32.27 24.24
CA GLU A 2 21.53 32.43 23.16
C GLU A 2 22.08 32.33 21.73
N HIS A 3 23.30 32.80 21.47
CA HIS A 3 23.93 32.74 20.15
C HIS A 3 24.20 31.30 19.67
N ASN A 4 24.41 30.38 20.61
CA ASN A 4 24.66 28.96 20.31
C ASN A 4 23.34 28.24 19.96
N PHE A 5 22.24 28.60 20.63
CA PHE A 5 20.91 28.05 20.34
C PHE A 5 20.36 28.50 18.98
N LYS A 6 20.55 29.77 18.59
CA LYS A 6 20.17 30.25 17.25
C LYS A 6 20.96 29.53 16.15
N SER A 7 22.27 29.38 16.33
CA SER A 7 23.13 28.64 15.40
C SER A 7 22.67 27.18 15.24
N ILE A 8 22.41 26.45 16.34
CA ILE A 8 21.95 25.05 16.28
C ILE A 8 20.59 24.95 15.56
N ALA A 9 19.66 25.86 15.80
CA ALA A 9 18.36 25.88 15.14
C ALA A 9 18.46 26.16 13.63
N GLU A 10 19.32 27.08 13.22
CA GLU A 10 19.57 27.41 11.81
C GLU A 10 20.22 26.23 11.06
N HIS A 11 21.20 25.56 11.68
CA HIS A 11 21.83 24.36 11.13
C HIS A 11 20.81 23.21 10.97
N GLY A 12 19.95 23.00 11.97
CA GLY A 12 18.88 21.99 11.91
C GLY A 12 17.89 22.25 10.76
N LYS A 13 17.49 23.51 10.57
CA LYS A 13 16.60 23.93 9.48
C LYS A 13 17.24 23.74 8.11
N CYS A 14 18.54 24.02 7.97
CA CYS A 14 19.29 23.80 6.74
C CYS A 14 19.34 22.32 6.36
N VAL A 15 19.72 21.44 7.29
CA VAL A 15 19.77 19.99 7.07
C VAL A 15 18.40 19.42 6.74
N PHE A 16 17.34 19.90 7.41
CA PHE A 16 15.96 19.50 7.10
C PHE A 16 15.55 19.85 5.66
N ASN A 17 15.79 21.08 5.22
CA ASN A 17 15.46 21.53 3.88
C ASN A 17 16.25 20.76 2.80
N GLN A 18 17.54 20.50 3.05
CA GLN A 18 18.38 19.71 2.15
C GLN A 18 17.91 18.25 2.08
N ASN A 19 17.55 17.64 3.22
CA ASN A 19 16.95 16.30 3.26
C ASN A 19 15.65 16.23 2.46
N HIS A 20 14.77 17.23 2.60
CA HIS A 20 13.52 17.29 1.84
C HIS A 20 13.79 17.35 0.33
N ARG A 21 14.77 18.16 -0.09
CA ARG A 21 15.16 18.28 -1.51
C ARG A 21 15.77 16.98 -2.04
N ILE A 22 16.62 16.31 -1.26
CA ILE A 22 17.18 14.99 -1.59
C ILE A 22 16.07 13.96 -1.84
N ILE A 23 15.09 13.86 -0.94
CA ILE A 23 13.95 12.93 -1.10
C ILE A 23 13.15 13.24 -2.36
N HIS A 24 12.87 14.52 -2.62
CA HIS A 24 12.11 14.94 -3.78
C HIS A 24 12.82 14.54 -5.09
N LEU A 25 14.11 14.86 -5.21
CA LEU A 25 14.93 14.48 -6.37
C LEU A 25 15.01 12.96 -6.55
N GLY A 26 15.13 12.22 -5.43
CA GLY A 26 15.12 10.76 -5.46
C GLY A 26 13.83 10.14 -6.00
N LYS A 27 12.67 10.78 -5.76
CA LYS A 27 11.37 10.38 -6.34
C LYS A 27 11.27 10.70 -7.83
N LEU A 28 11.93 11.75 -8.29
CA LEU A 28 11.99 12.15 -9.70
C LEU A 28 13.04 11.33 -10.50
N GLY A 29 13.81 10.46 -9.84
CA GLY A 29 14.89 9.71 -10.48
C GLY A 29 16.16 10.53 -10.75
N GLN A 30 16.22 11.78 -10.29
CA GLN A 30 17.38 12.67 -10.44
C GLN A 30 18.45 12.37 -9.37
N VAL A 31 18.99 11.14 -9.42
CA VAL A 31 19.87 10.61 -8.37
C VAL A 31 21.19 11.38 -8.28
N GLU A 32 21.78 11.79 -9.40
CA GLU A 32 23.07 12.50 -9.38
C GLU A 32 22.98 13.88 -8.72
N GLU A 33 21.85 14.58 -8.88
CA GLU A 33 21.60 15.84 -8.17
C GLU A 33 21.44 15.60 -6.67
N ALA A 34 20.73 14.55 -6.27
CA ALA A 34 20.60 14.16 -4.87
C ALA A 34 21.97 13.81 -4.25
N VAL A 35 22.82 13.08 -4.99
CA VAL A 35 24.20 12.76 -4.58
C VAL A 35 25.04 14.02 -4.44
N THR A 36 24.92 14.97 -5.37
CA THR A 36 25.65 16.25 -5.32
C THR A 36 25.26 17.06 -4.09
N ILE A 37 23.95 17.19 -3.83
CA ILE A 37 23.48 17.86 -2.61
C ILE A 37 24.03 17.14 -1.40
N PHE A 38 23.89 15.81 -1.32
CA PHE A 38 24.42 15.03 -0.21
C PHE A 38 25.90 15.30 0.03
N GLN A 39 26.74 15.19 -1.00
CA GLN A 39 28.19 15.41 -0.86
C GLN A 39 28.51 16.82 -0.34
N THR A 40 27.82 17.84 -0.83
CA THR A 40 28.01 19.25 -0.43
C THR A 40 27.43 19.62 0.94
N MET A 41 26.62 18.77 1.58
CA MET A 41 26.09 19.04 2.93
C MET A 41 27.24 19.12 3.96
N PRO A 42 27.39 20.25 4.69
CA PRO A 42 28.46 20.42 5.68
C PRO A 42 28.27 19.49 6.89
N HIS A 43 27.00 19.23 7.26
CA HIS A 43 26.64 18.31 8.33
C HIS A 43 25.60 17.32 7.82
N LYS A 44 25.87 16.03 8.04
CA LYS A 44 24.98 14.91 7.68
C LYS A 44 24.62 14.18 8.96
N ASN A 45 23.33 13.94 9.18
CA ASN A 45 22.87 13.12 10.29
C ASN A 45 22.49 11.71 9.80
N LEU A 46 22.21 10.80 10.75
CA LEU A 46 21.80 9.41 10.42
C LEU A 46 20.62 9.35 9.45
N LEU A 47 19.68 10.29 9.58
CA LEU A 47 18.51 10.37 8.72
C LEU A 47 18.90 10.70 7.26
N THR A 48 19.81 11.66 7.05
CA THR A 48 20.36 11.99 5.73
C THR A 48 21.00 10.76 5.07
N TYR A 49 21.80 9.99 5.81
CA TYR A 49 22.39 8.75 5.30
C TYR A 49 21.32 7.71 4.94
N ASN A 50 20.34 7.48 5.82
CA ASN A 50 19.26 6.51 5.57
C ASN A 50 18.44 6.88 4.32
N PHE A 51 18.14 8.17 4.12
CA PHE A 51 17.47 8.65 2.92
C PHE A 51 18.29 8.39 1.65
N MET A 52 19.59 8.72 1.67
CA MET A 52 20.46 8.48 0.52
C MET A 52 20.62 6.99 0.19
N VAL A 53 20.72 6.12 1.20
CA VAL A 53 20.73 4.66 1.00
C VAL A 53 19.44 4.22 0.29
N SER A 54 18.27 4.66 0.76
CA SER A 54 16.98 4.31 0.15
C SER A 54 16.84 4.86 -1.28
N ILE A 55 17.28 6.10 -1.54
CA ILE A 55 17.22 6.72 -2.87
C ILE A 55 18.11 5.98 -3.87
N LEU A 56 19.36 5.69 -3.50
CA LEU A 56 20.28 4.94 -4.36
C LEU A 56 19.72 3.56 -4.69
N ALA A 57 19.22 2.84 -3.69
CA ALA A 57 18.68 1.50 -3.87
C ALA A 57 17.43 1.46 -4.75
N LYS A 58 16.45 2.35 -4.52
CA LYS A 58 15.21 2.40 -5.31
C LYS A 58 15.41 2.80 -6.77
N ASN A 59 16.53 3.46 -7.07
CA ASN A 59 16.91 3.84 -8.43
C ASN A 59 17.94 2.86 -9.03
N GLY A 60 17.97 1.60 -8.56
CA GLY A 60 18.79 0.53 -9.15
C GLY A 60 20.29 0.58 -8.80
N ARG A 61 20.73 1.57 -8.01
CA ARG A 61 22.13 1.72 -7.57
C ARG A 61 22.37 1.05 -6.21
N ILE A 62 21.88 -0.17 -6.03
CA ILE A 62 21.95 -0.91 -4.75
C ILE A 62 23.40 -1.13 -4.27
N SER A 63 24.35 -1.32 -5.19
CA SER A 63 25.77 -1.45 -4.86
C SER A 63 26.35 -0.18 -4.27
N ASP A 64 25.92 0.99 -4.74
CA ASP A 64 26.36 2.28 -4.20
C ASP A 64 25.66 2.58 -2.87
N ALA A 65 24.38 2.19 -2.74
CA ALA A 65 23.66 2.22 -1.47
C ALA A 65 24.41 1.40 -0.41
N ARG A 66 24.91 0.21 -0.78
CA ARG A 66 25.69 -0.64 0.13
C ARG A 66 27.01 0.02 0.53
N LYS A 67 27.77 0.55 -0.44
CA LYS A 67 29.02 1.27 -0.15
C LYS A 67 28.78 2.46 0.78
N LEU A 68 27.68 3.19 0.59
CA LEU A 68 27.32 4.31 1.45
C LEU A 68 26.98 3.83 2.86
N PHE A 69 26.18 2.77 2.98
CA PHE A 69 25.86 2.12 4.24
C PHE A 69 27.13 1.71 5.00
N ASP A 70 28.12 1.10 4.32
CA ASP A 70 29.40 0.68 4.90
C ASP A 70 30.33 1.84 5.30
N LYS A 71 30.11 3.02 4.73
CA LYS A 71 30.84 4.25 5.09
C LYS A 71 30.16 5.10 6.16
N MET A 72 28.97 4.72 6.63
CA MET A 72 28.26 5.46 7.67
C MET A 72 29.10 5.53 8.97
N PRO A 73 29.34 6.73 9.53
CA PRO A 73 30.13 6.88 10.77
C PRO A 73 29.53 6.16 11.97
N HIS A 74 28.19 6.18 12.05
CA HIS A 74 27.41 5.48 13.06
C HIS A 74 26.21 4.82 12.38
N ARG A 75 25.73 3.70 12.95
CA ARG A 75 24.54 2.99 12.46
C ARG A 75 23.65 2.65 13.64
N ASN A 76 22.35 2.84 13.47
CA ASN A 76 21.33 2.38 14.40
C ASN A 76 20.45 1.32 13.73
N LEU A 77 19.50 0.75 14.48
CA LEU A 77 18.56 -0.27 13.97
C LEU A 77 17.85 0.19 12.69
N VAL A 78 17.46 1.47 12.60
CA VAL A 78 16.83 2.05 11.40
C VAL A 78 17.75 1.96 10.19
N SER A 79 19.05 2.25 10.33
CA SER A 79 20.01 2.15 9.22
C SER A 79 20.12 0.71 8.69
N TRP A 80 20.25 -0.28 9.59
CA TRP A 80 20.32 -1.70 9.20
C TRP A 80 19.01 -2.16 8.55
N ASN A 81 17.88 -1.87 9.19
CA ASN A 81 16.55 -2.22 8.70
C ASN A 81 16.25 -1.56 7.35
N THR A 82 16.73 -0.33 7.12
CA THR A 82 16.63 0.35 5.81
C THR A 82 17.39 -0.44 4.75
N MET A 83 18.67 -0.75 4.96
CA MET A 83 19.47 -1.46 3.96
C MET A 83 18.95 -2.88 3.69
N ILE A 84 18.51 -3.61 4.72
CA ILE A 84 17.87 -4.91 4.57
C ILE A 84 16.59 -4.77 3.74
N ALA A 85 15.73 -3.80 4.08
CA ALA A 85 14.50 -3.58 3.32
C ALA A 85 14.81 -3.30 1.85
N GLU A 86 15.81 -2.47 1.56
CA GLU A 86 16.21 -2.18 0.18
C GLU A 86 16.70 -3.42 -0.58
N TYR A 87 17.44 -4.33 0.06
CA TYR A 87 17.78 -5.63 -0.54
C TYR A 87 16.53 -6.48 -0.80
N VAL A 88 15.58 -6.53 0.14
CA VAL A 88 14.31 -7.26 -0.03
C VAL A 88 13.52 -6.73 -1.22
N HIS A 89 13.44 -5.40 -1.40
CA HIS A 89 12.75 -4.77 -2.53
C HIS A 89 13.45 -5.07 -3.87
N ASN A 90 14.78 -5.16 -3.87
CA ASN A 90 15.58 -5.51 -5.05
C ASN A 90 15.74 -7.03 -5.25
N ASN A 91 14.95 -7.87 -4.56
CA ASN A 91 14.98 -9.32 -4.68
C ASN A 91 16.33 -10.00 -4.31
N MET A 92 17.20 -9.32 -3.55
CA MET A 92 18.52 -9.78 -3.11
C MET A 92 18.42 -10.44 -1.72
N VAL A 93 17.91 -11.67 -1.68
CA VAL A 93 17.49 -12.35 -0.43
C VAL A 93 18.69 -12.81 0.38
N GLU A 94 19.71 -13.32 -0.31
CA GLU A 94 20.95 -13.83 0.26
C GLU A 94 21.74 -12.70 0.93
N GLU A 95 21.82 -11.54 0.28
CA GLU A 95 22.47 -10.34 0.81
C GLU A 95 21.68 -9.75 1.99
N ALA A 96 20.35 -9.75 1.93
CA ALA A 96 19.50 -9.36 3.05
C ALA A 96 19.73 -10.27 4.27
N ALA A 97 19.81 -11.59 4.06
CA ALA A 97 20.05 -12.58 5.11
C ALA A 97 21.44 -12.42 5.73
N HIS A 98 22.48 -12.32 4.90
CA HIS A 98 23.84 -12.09 5.38
C HIS A 98 23.92 -10.79 6.17
N LEU A 99 23.30 -9.71 5.70
CA LEU A 99 23.28 -8.44 6.42
C LEU A 99 22.54 -8.57 7.76
N PHE A 100 21.39 -9.25 7.76
CA PHE A 100 20.64 -9.54 8.97
C PHE A 100 21.47 -10.33 9.98
N ASP A 101 22.26 -11.32 9.56
CA ASP A 101 23.12 -12.13 10.44
C ASP A 101 24.25 -11.32 11.09
N THR A 102 24.77 -10.32 10.38
CA THR A 102 25.79 -9.40 10.90
C THR A 102 25.26 -8.31 11.84
N MET A 103 23.94 -8.17 12.01
CA MET A 103 23.36 -7.16 12.90
C MET A 103 23.76 -7.40 14.37
N PRO A 104 24.35 -6.41 15.06
CA PRO A 104 24.73 -6.56 16.47
C PRO A 104 23.54 -6.75 17.41
N ARG A 105 22.43 -6.10 17.09
CA ARG A 105 21.15 -6.19 17.80
C ARG A 105 20.03 -6.17 16.78
N ARG A 106 18.97 -6.91 17.06
CA ARG A 106 17.75 -7.00 16.24
C ARG A 106 16.57 -6.51 17.07
N ASP A 107 15.63 -5.85 16.42
CA ASP A 107 14.31 -5.57 16.97
C ASP A 107 13.25 -6.41 16.24
N ASN A 108 12.02 -6.38 16.73
CA ASN A 108 10.91 -7.12 16.13
C ASN A 108 10.67 -6.74 14.67
N PHE A 109 10.97 -5.48 14.30
CA PHE A 109 10.90 -5.05 12.91
C PHE A 109 11.94 -5.76 12.05
N SER A 110 13.20 -5.88 12.50
CA SER A 110 14.25 -6.65 11.81
C SER A 110 13.78 -8.09 11.53
N TRP A 111 13.19 -8.75 12.53
CA TRP A 111 12.68 -10.12 12.41
C TRP A 111 11.51 -10.21 11.44
N ALA A 112 10.48 -9.37 11.61
CA ALA A 112 9.31 -9.34 10.75
C ALA A 112 9.67 -9.05 9.29
N LEU A 113 10.66 -8.19 9.04
CA LEU A 113 11.16 -7.86 7.71
C LEU A 113 11.76 -9.08 7.00
N MET A 114 12.59 -9.86 7.71
CA MET A 114 13.21 -11.06 7.14
C MET A 114 12.23 -12.23 6.98
N ILE A 115 11.31 -12.41 7.94
CA ILE A 115 10.21 -13.39 7.81
C ILE A 115 9.38 -13.05 6.56
N THR A 116 9.02 -11.78 6.38
CA THR A 116 8.28 -11.30 5.20
C THR A 116 9.07 -11.56 3.91
N CYS A 117 10.38 -11.33 3.91
CA CYS A 117 11.25 -11.60 2.77
C CYS A 117 11.17 -13.07 2.34
N TYR A 118 11.44 -14.00 3.27
CA TYR A 118 11.42 -15.43 3.01
C TYR A 118 10.03 -15.91 2.57
N SER A 119 8.96 -15.44 3.24
CA SER A 119 7.58 -15.75 2.91
C SER A 119 7.21 -15.31 1.48
N ARG A 120 7.56 -14.08 1.07
CA ARG A 120 7.30 -13.60 -0.30
C ARG A 120 7.98 -14.48 -1.34
N LYS A 121 9.21 -14.91 -1.06
CA LYS A 121 10.02 -15.79 -1.92
C LYS A 121 9.61 -17.25 -1.89
N GLY A 122 8.69 -17.65 -0.99
CA GLY A 122 8.25 -19.03 -0.84
C GLY A 122 9.20 -19.90 -0.02
N MET A 123 10.21 -19.32 0.62
CA MET A 123 11.13 -20.03 1.52
C MET A 123 10.50 -20.19 2.91
N LEU A 124 9.29 -20.77 2.98
CA LEU A 124 8.47 -20.83 4.20
C LEU A 124 9.17 -21.55 5.36
N ARG A 125 9.99 -22.57 5.09
CA ARG A 125 10.79 -23.24 6.11
C ARG A 125 11.76 -22.28 6.81
N LYS A 126 12.52 -21.49 6.04
CA LYS A 126 13.44 -20.48 6.59
C LYS A 126 12.68 -19.39 7.33
N ALA A 127 11.52 -18.97 6.81
CA ALA A 127 10.66 -18.01 7.50
C ALA A 127 10.21 -18.55 8.87
N ARG A 128 9.81 -19.83 8.95
CA ARG A 128 9.38 -20.49 10.18
C ARG A 128 10.52 -20.65 11.18
N GLU A 129 11.68 -21.11 10.73
CA GLU A 129 12.89 -21.20 11.56
C GLU A 129 13.20 -19.85 12.20
N LEU A 130 13.21 -18.79 11.37
CA LEU A 130 13.49 -17.44 11.84
C LEU A 130 12.42 -16.94 12.84
N PHE A 131 11.15 -17.22 12.57
CA PHE A 131 10.03 -16.91 13.46
C PHE A 131 10.17 -17.61 14.82
N ASP A 132 10.65 -18.85 14.85
CA ASP A 132 10.84 -19.60 16.09
C ASP A 132 12.03 -19.08 16.93
N PHE A 133 13.00 -18.42 16.30
CA PHE A 133 14.12 -17.73 16.97
C PHE A 133 13.78 -16.33 17.49
N VAL A 134 12.61 -15.77 17.20
CA VAL A 134 12.23 -14.42 17.66
C VAL A 134 12.22 -14.38 19.20
N PRO A 135 13.08 -13.56 19.83
CA PRO A 135 13.06 -13.36 21.28
C PRO A 135 11.78 -12.63 21.67
N ASP A 136 11.10 -13.09 22.72
CA ASP A 136 9.83 -12.54 23.18
C ASP A 136 8.79 -12.42 22.05
N LYS A 137 8.10 -13.54 21.78
CA LYS A 137 7.00 -13.65 20.79
C LYS A 137 5.74 -12.82 21.16
N LEU A 138 5.90 -11.73 21.91
CA LEU A 138 4.82 -10.84 22.35
C LEU A 138 4.38 -9.86 21.25
N ASP A 139 5.24 -9.55 20.28
CA ASP A 139 4.89 -8.63 19.19
C ASP A 139 4.13 -9.34 18.07
N THR A 140 2.89 -8.90 17.84
CA THR A 140 1.97 -9.42 16.82
C THR A 140 2.51 -9.26 15.39
N ALA A 141 3.47 -8.36 15.13
CA ALA A 141 4.02 -8.17 13.79
C ALA A 141 4.65 -9.44 13.20
N CYS A 142 5.41 -10.20 14.00
CA CYS A 142 6.04 -11.44 13.54
C CYS A 142 5.01 -12.55 13.29
N TRP A 143 3.98 -12.64 14.12
CA TRP A 143 2.86 -13.59 13.94
C TRP A 143 2.08 -13.27 12.68
N ASN A 144 1.67 -12.02 12.50
CA ASN A 144 0.91 -11.55 11.34
C ASN A 144 1.67 -11.78 10.04
N THR A 145 2.99 -11.53 10.01
CA THR A 145 3.82 -11.77 8.83
C THR A 145 3.97 -13.27 8.51
N MET A 146 4.00 -14.14 9.52
CA MET A 146 4.03 -15.59 9.32
C MET A 146 2.68 -16.14 8.83
N ILE A 147 1.57 -15.72 9.45
CA ILE A 147 0.21 -16.08 9.05
C ILE A 147 -0.06 -15.66 7.61
N ALA A 148 0.21 -14.39 7.27
CA ALA A 148 0.05 -13.86 5.92
C ALA A 148 0.95 -14.59 4.91
N GLY A 149 2.18 -14.97 5.32
CA GLY A 149 3.12 -15.72 4.51
C GLY A 149 2.59 -17.10 4.12
N TYR A 150 2.12 -17.86 5.10
CA TYR A 150 1.53 -19.17 4.89
C TYR A 150 0.22 -19.09 4.08
N ALA A 151 -0.68 -18.19 4.45
CA ALA A 151 -1.96 -17.98 3.77
C ALA A 151 -1.77 -17.64 2.28
N LYS A 152 -0.87 -16.70 1.96
CA LYS A 152 -0.58 -16.28 0.58
C LYS A 152 0.02 -17.41 -0.28
N LYS A 153 0.66 -18.40 0.32
CA LYS A 153 1.26 -19.55 -0.37
C LYS A 153 0.36 -20.79 -0.36
N GLY A 154 -0.82 -20.73 0.25
CA GLY A 154 -1.77 -21.85 0.31
C GLY A 154 -1.49 -22.86 1.43
N HIS A 155 -0.57 -22.55 2.34
CA HIS A 155 -0.18 -23.42 3.48
C HIS A 155 -1.10 -23.16 4.67
N PHE A 156 -2.35 -23.55 4.50
CA PHE A 156 -3.41 -23.02 5.32
C PHE A 156 -3.52 -23.63 6.71
N HIS A 157 -3.19 -24.91 6.84
CA HIS A 157 -3.16 -25.59 8.14
C HIS A 157 -2.07 -24.97 9.02
N GLU A 158 -0.91 -24.66 8.45
CA GLU A 158 0.17 -23.97 9.16
C GLU A 158 -0.20 -22.51 9.49
N ALA A 159 -0.93 -21.82 8.61
CA ALA A 159 -1.45 -20.49 8.91
C ALA A 159 -2.41 -20.51 10.11
N GLU A 160 -3.29 -21.51 10.17
CA GLU A 160 -4.24 -21.75 11.27
C GLU A 160 -3.55 -22.12 12.58
N GLU A 161 -2.56 -23.02 12.55
CA GLU A 161 -1.75 -23.37 13.72
C GLU A 161 -1.08 -22.12 14.33
N VAL A 162 -0.49 -21.27 13.48
CA VAL A 162 0.20 -20.05 13.93
C VAL A 162 -0.82 -19.02 14.42
N PHE A 163 -1.96 -18.89 13.75
CA PHE A 163 -3.03 -17.99 14.18
C PHE A 163 -3.60 -18.40 15.54
N GLU A 164 -3.79 -19.69 15.82
CA GLU A 164 -4.31 -20.10 17.12
C GLU A 164 -3.35 -19.83 18.27
N ARG A 165 -2.05 -19.89 17.97
CA ARG A 165 -0.98 -19.67 18.93
C ARG A 165 -0.62 -18.19 19.14
N THR A 166 -1.17 -17.27 18.35
CA THR A 166 -0.88 -15.84 18.50
C THR A 166 -1.40 -15.32 19.86
N PRO A 167 -0.61 -14.55 20.63
CA PRO A 167 -1.03 -14.03 21.92
C PRO A 167 -2.21 -13.06 21.83
N VAL A 168 -2.27 -12.30 20.74
CA VAL A 168 -3.34 -11.34 20.44
C VAL A 168 -3.74 -11.54 18.99
N LYS A 169 -5.01 -11.85 18.76
CA LYS A 169 -5.61 -11.91 17.43
C LYS A 169 -6.11 -10.51 17.09
N ASP A 170 -5.39 -9.79 16.23
CA ASP A 170 -5.72 -8.42 15.83
C ASP A 170 -6.33 -8.37 14.43
N LEU A 171 -6.73 -7.16 14.02
CA LEU A 171 -7.26 -6.86 12.68
C LEU A 171 -6.45 -7.52 11.55
N VAL A 172 -5.12 -7.44 11.63
CA VAL A 172 -4.22 -7.93 10.59
C VAL A 172 -4.16 -9.47 10.60
N SER A 173 -4.21 -10.11 11.78
CA SER A 173 -4.29 -11.57 11.92
C SER A 173 -5.53 -12.11 11.20
N TYR A 174 -6.72 -11.54 11.46
CA TYR A 174 -7.97 -11.97 10.83
C TYR A 174 -7.97 -11.72 9.32
N ASN A 175 -7.56 -10.53 8.89
CA ASN A 175 -7.45 -10.21 7.46
C ASN A 175 -6.55 -11.19 6.70
N SER A 176 -5.47 -11.64 7.33
CA SER A 176 -4.54 -12.61 6.74
C SER A 176 -5.18 -14.01 6.59
N MET A 177 -6.05 -14.40 7.53
CA MET A 177 -6.79 -15.68 7.48
C MET A 177 -7.99 -15.66 6.53
N LEU A 178 -8.59 -14.48 6.30
CA LEU A 178 -9.69 -14.30 5.34
C LEU A 178 -9.31 -14.64 3.89
N ALA A 179 -8.02 -14.79 3.57
CA ALA A 179 -7.55 -15.13 2.21
C ALA A 179 -7.93 -16.55 1.74
N ARG A 180 -8.40 -17.44 2.62
CA ARG A 180 -8.71 -18.85 2.27
C ARG A 180 -10.20 -19.20 2.14
N VAL A 181 -11.07 -18.41 2.75
CA VAL A 181 -12.10 -18.93 3.65
C VAL A 181 -12.69 -20.32 3.35
N TYR A 182 -12.48 -21.26 4.28
CA TYR A 182 -13.41 -22.38 4.49
C TYR A 182 -14.64 -21.87 5.26
N PRO A 183 -15.85 -22.40 4.99
CA PRO A 183 -17.11 -21.92 5.57
C PRO A 183 -17.11 -21.67 7.09
N GLU A 184 -16.34 -22.44 7.85
CA GLU A 184 -16.32 -22.44 9.33
C GLU A 184 -15.68 -21.16 9.93
N TRP A 185 -14.75 -20.54 9.22
CA TRP A 185 -14.06 -19.33 9.68
C TRP A 185 -14.84 -18.04 9.44
N PHE A 186 -15.86 -18.08 8.58
CA PHE A 186 -16.71 -16.92 8.31
C PHE A 186 -17.49 -16.49 9.54
N GLU A 187 -18.04 -17.43 10.30
CA GLU A 187 -18.80 -17.14 11.53
C GLU A 187 -17.90 -16.57 12.63
N GLU A 188 -16.67 -17.06 12.76
CA GLU A 188 -15.73 -16.59 13.77
C GLU A 188 -15.17 -15.21 13.42
N ALA A 189 -14.76 -14.99 12.17
CA ALA A 189 -14.39 -13.67 11.68
C ALA A 189 -15.56 -12.68 11.84
N PHE A 190 -16.78 -13.09 11.48
CA PHE A 190 -18.00 -12.30 11.66
C PHE A 190 -18.23 -11.90 13.14
N ASN A 191 -18.15 -12.86 14.07
CA ASN A 191 -18.33 -12.61 15.49
C ASN A 191 -17.29 -11.65 16.07
N VAL A 192 -16.06 -11.71 15.57
CA VAL A 192 -14.99 -10.80 15.99
C VAL A 192 -15.24 -9.39 15.49
N VAL A 193 -15.55 -9.22 14.20
CA VAL A 193 -15.84 -7.88 13.64
C VAL A 193 -17.05 -7.28 14.35
N ARG A 194 -18.08 -8.09 14.65
CA ARG A 194 -19.26 -7.68 15.42
C ARG A 194 -18.94 -7.30 16.87
N GLY A 195 -17.95 -7.94 17.48
CA GLY A 195 -17.48 -7.66 18.84
C GLY A 195 -16.59 -6.43 18.97
N MET A 196 -16.13 -5.84 17.86
CA MET A 196 -15.27 -4.65 17.89
C MET A 196 -16.04 -3.40 18.28
N LYS A 197 -15.60 -2.75 19.37
CA LYS A 197 -16.24 -1.55 19.93
C LYS A 197 -15.83 -0.24 19.22
N VAL A 198 -14.78 -0.27 18.40
CA VAL A 198 -14.24 0.93 17.74
C VAL A 198 -14.71 0.97 16.28
N LYS A 199 -15.54 1.95 15.94
CA LYS A 199 -16.16 2.12 14.61
C LYS A 199 -15.15 2.23 13.45
N ALA A 200 -13.98 2.82 13.68
CA ALA A 200 -12.98 3.09 12.63
C ALA A 200 -12.30 1.81 12.10
N ASP A 201 -12.04 0.83 12.97
CA ASP A 201 -11.39 -0.42 12.59
C ASP A 201 -12.38 -1.44 11.99
N ALA A 202 -13.66 -1.32 12.38
CA ALA A 202 -14.72 -2.18 11.87
C ALA A 202 -14.98 -1.97 10.37
N GLY A 203 -14.90 -0.73 9.85
CA GLY A 203 -15.13 -0.44 8.43
C GLY A 203 -14.18 -1.19 7.49
N LEU A 204 -12.87 -1.11 7.76
CA LEU A 204 -11.84 -1.81 6.97
C LEU A 204 -12.00 -3.34 6.99
N LEU A 205 -12.50 -3.89 8.10
CA LEU A 205 -12.79 -5.32 8.24
C LEU A 205 -13.99 -5.74 7.40
N TRP A 206 -15.08 -4.99 7.49
CA TRP A 206 -16.27 -5.29 6.70
C TRP A 206 -15.96 -5.14 5.21
N ASP A 207 -15.13 -4.18 4.81
CA ASP A 207 -14.63 -4.06 3.42
C ASP A 207 -13.83 -5.28 2.98
N SER A 208 -12.89 -5.72 3.82
CA SER A 208 -12.05 -6.90 3.55
C SER A 208 -12.89 -8.18 3.49
N LEU A 209 -13.85 -8.33 4.40
CA LEU A 209 -14.80 -9.45 4.45
C LEU A 209 -15.73 -9.43 3.23
N LEU A 210 -16.24 -8.27 2.84
CA LEU A 210 -17.08 -8.08 1.66
C LEU A 210 -16.32 -8.44 0.38
N ALA A 211 -15.07 -7.98 0.24
CA ALA A 211 -14.20 -8.32 -0.88
C ALA A 211 -13.95 -9.83 -0.97
N ALA A 212 -13.66 -10.50 0.16
CA ALA A 212 -13.52 -11.95 0.21
C ALA A 212 -14.83 -12.67 -0.20
N CYS A 213 -15.98 -12.23 0.32
CA CYS A 213 -17.28 -12.81 -0.02
C CYS A 213 -17.59 -12.72 -1.52
N ARG A 214 -17.19 -11.62 -2.18
CA ARG A 214 -17.34 -11.45 -3.63
C ARG A 214 -16.50 -12.45 -4.41
N VAL A 215 -15.22 -12.57 -4.10
CA VAL A 215 -14.29 -13.51 -4.76
C VAL A 215 -14.81 -14.95 -4.65
N HIS A 216 -15.33 -15.31 -3.49
CA HIS A 216 -15.80 -16.67 -3.21
C HIS A 216 -17.29 -16.90 -3.48
N LYS A 217 -18.01 -15.90 -4.02
CA LYS A 217 -19.45 -15.95 -4.31
C LYS A 217 -20.32 -16.33 -3.09
N ASN A 218 -19.88 -16.00 -1.88
CA ASN A 218 -20.65 -16.20 -0.66
C ASN A 218 -21.62 -15.02 -0.45
N LEU A 219 -22.80 -15.12 -1.07
CA LEU A 219 -23.77 -14.04 -1.10
C LEU A 219 -24.38 -13.73 0.28
N GLU A 220 -24.66 -14.75 1.09
CA GLU A 220 -25.37 -14.55 2.36
C GLU A 220 -24.53 -13.73 3.33
N LEU A 221 -23.24 -14.05 3.49
CA LEU A 221 -22.36 -13.26 4.33
C LEU A 221 -21.97 -11.92 3.69
N GLY A 222 -21.78 -11.91 2.36
CA GLY A 222 -21.51 -10.68 1.62
C GLY A 222 -22.61 -9.64 1.78
N ARG A 223 -23.88 -10.07 1.81
CA ARG A 223 -25.00 -9.19 2.14
C ARG A 223 -24.85 -8.59 3.52
N VAL A 224 -24.61 -9.41 4.54
CA VAL A 224 -24.49 -8.93 5.93
C VAL A 224 -23.31 -7.97 6.08
N ALA A 225 -22.15 -8.29 5.51
CA ALA A 225 -20.98 -7.42 5.55
C ALA A 225 -21.25 -6.06 4.88
N ALA A 226 -21.94 -6.05 3.73
CA ALA A 226 -22.34 -4.81 3.07
C ALA A 226 -23.37 -4.03 3.90
N GLU A 227 -24.36 -4.68 4.50
CA GLU A 227 -25.35 -4.02 5.36
C GLU A 227 -24.67 -3.33 6.56
N MET A 228 -23.69 -4.00 7.19
CA MET A 228 -22.89 -3.40 8.26
C MET A 228 -22.06 -2.20 7.78
N LEU A 229 -21.48 -2.25 6.57
CA LEU A 229 -20.80 -1.10 5.96
C LEU A 229 -21.74 0.07 5.69
N LEU A 230 -22.98 -0.21 5.30
CA LEU A 230 -23.99 0.82 5.08
C LEU A 230 -24.42 1.49 6.40
N GLU A 231 -24.44 0.75 7.50
CA GLU A 231 -24.69 1.32 8.84
C GLU A 231 -23.52 2.18 9.34
N LEU A 232 -22.28 1.76 9.07
CA LEU A 232 -21.08 2.48 9.49
C LEU A 232 -20.80 3.71 8.63
N GLU A 233 -20.99 3.59 7.31
CA GLU A 233 -20.65 4.61 6.31
C GLU A 233 -21.83 4.91 5.37
N PRO A 234 -22.94 5.47 5.88
CA PRO A 234 -24.16 5.67 5.09
C PRO A 234 -23.98 6.64 3.92
N ALA A 235 -22.95 7.49 3.93
CA ALA A 235 -22.63 8.42 2.84
C ALA A 235 -21.77 7.78 1.73
N ASN A 236 -21.22 6.59 1.94
CA ASN A 236 -20.30 5.96 0.99
C ASN A 236 -21.08 5.21 -0.11
N ALA A 237 -21.22 5.85 -1.27
CA ALA A 237 -21.92 5.29 -2.43
C ALA A 237 -21.32 3.96 -2.93
N SER A 238 -20.02 3.71 -2.70
CA SER A 238 -19.34 2.48 -3.11
C SER A 238 -19.96 1.23 -2.48
N ASN A 239 -20.39 1.34 -1.21
CA ASN A 239 -20.94 0.22 -0.44
C ASN A 239 -22.29 -0.23 -1.02
N TYR A 240 -23.15 0.72 -1.40
CA TYR A 240 -24.43 0.46 -2.06
C TYR A 240 -24.26 -0.18 -3.45
N VAL A 241 -23.31 0.36 -4.24
CA VAL A 241 -23.01 -0.17 -5.57
C VAL A 241 -22.45 -1.59 -5.47
N THR A 242 -21.56 -1.84 -4.51
CA THR A 242 -20.97 -3.16 -4.30
C THR A 242 -22.03 -4.18 -3.93
N LEU A 243 -22.95 -3.87 -3.02
CA LEU A 243 -24.07 -4.73 -2.67
C LEU A 243 -25.01 -5.01 -3.86
N SER A 244 -25.33 -3.97 -4.64
CA SER A 244 -26.16 -4.09 -5.85
C SER A 244 -25.51 -5.02 -6.89
N ASN A 245 -24.20 -4.90 -7.10
CA ASN A 245 -23.45 -5.76 -8.02
C ASN A 245 -23.40 -7.22 -7.53
N MET A 246 -23.24 -7.46 -6.23
CA MET A 246 -23.27 -8.82 -5.67
C MET A 246 -24.62 -9.51 -5.91
N PHE A 247 -25.74 -8.80 -5.74
CA PHE A 247 -27.06 -9.36 -6.08
C PHE A 247 -27.20 -9.67 -7.56
N ALA A 248 -26.65 -8.83 -8.44
CA ALA A 248 -26.67 -9.05 -9.88
C ALA A 248 -25.82 -10.26 -10.28
N GLU A 249 -24.60 -10.38 -9.74
CA GLU A 249 -23.69 -11.52 -9.95
C GLU A 249 -24.31 -12.85 -9.48
N ALA A 250 -25.13 -12.81 -8.42
CA ALA A 250 -25.88 -13.98 -7.94
C ALA A 250 -27.21 -14.24 -8.65
N GLY A 251 -27.56 -13.45 -9.68
CA GLY A 251 -28.81 -13.58 -10.43
C GLY A 251 -30.08 -13.15 -9.68
N ARG A 252 -29.95 -12.55 -8.49
CA ARG A 252 -31.07 -12.06 -7.66
C ARG A 252 -31.49 -10.65 -8.09
N TRP A 253 -31.93 -10.52 -9.35
CA TRP A 253 -32.30 -9.24 -9.95
C TRP A 253 -33.37 -8.45 -9.18
N LYS A 254 -34.25 -9.14 -8.45
CA LYS A 254 -35.28 -8.52 -7.60
C LYS A 254 -34.68 -7.67 -6.46
N GLU A 255 -33.46 -7.96 -6.02
CA GLU A 255 -32.81 -7.28 -4.90
C GLU A 255 -31.78 -6.23 -5.32
N VAL A 256 -31.43 -6.18 -6.61
CA VAL A 256 -30.42 -5.24 -7.17
C VAL A 256 -30.83 -3.78 -7.01
N GLU A 257 -32.13 -3.48 -7.11
CA GLU A 257 -32.64 -2.11 -7.08
C GLU A 257 -32.69 -1.54 -5.65
N ARG A 258 -32.86 -2.40 -4.64
CA ARG A 258 -33.03 -1.96 -3.24
C ARG A 258 -31.84 -1.15 -2.71
N PRO A 259 -30.56 -1.58 -2.88
CA PRO A 259 -29.41 -0.74 -2.49
C PRO A 259 -29.34 0.59 -3.26
N ARG A 260 -29.77 0.64 -4.53
CA ARG A 260 -29.73 1.86 -5.35
C ARG A 260 -30.77 2.89 -4.90
N VAL A 261 -31.96 2.42 -4.51
CA VAL A 261 -33.00 3.26 -3.90
C VAL A 261 -32.50 3.81 -2.56
N LEU A 262 -31.95 2.94 -1.70
CA LEU A 262 -31.43 3.35 -0.40
C LEU A 262 -30.28 4.37 -0.53
N MET A 263 -29.42 4.23 -1.54
CA MET A 263 -28.37 5.19 -1.86
C MET A 263 -28.93 6.59 -2.16
N ARG A 264 -30.05 6.68 -2.89
CA ARG A 264 -30.73 7.96 -3.19
C ARG A 264 -31.38 8.55 -1.94
N GLU A 265 -32.06 7.73 -1.15
CA GLU A 265 -32.69 8.16 0.12
C GLU A 265 -31.66 8.73 1.11
N LYS A 266 -30.49 8.10 1.18
CA LYS A 266 -29.37 8.52 2.05
C LYS A 266 -28.49 9.62 1.43
N GLN A 267 -28.84 10.11 0.24
CA GLN A 267 -28.09 11.12 -0.51
C GLN A 267 -26.61 10.78 -0.70
N ALA A 268 -26.28 9.47 -0.74
CA ALA A 268 -24.94 9.00 -1.01
C ALA A 268 -24.64 9.19 -2.49
N MET A 269 -23.73 10.10 -2.83
CA MET A 269 -23.38 10.38 -4.22
C MET A 269 -22.17 9.57 -4.64
N LYS A 270 -22.28 8.90 -5.79
CA LYS A 270 -21.11 8.36 -6.49
C LYS A 270 -20.21 9.54 -6.82
N LEU A 271 -18.96 9.52 -6.33
CA LEU A 271 -17.97 10.50 -6.77
C LEU A 271 -17.83 10.35 -8.30
N PRO A 272 -18.15 11.37 -9.09
CA PRO A 272 -18.02 11.29 -10.53
C PRO A 272 -16.55 11.04 -10.87
N GLY A 273 -16.30 10.17 -11.85
CA GLY A 273 -14.95 9.88 -12.29
C GLY A 273 -14.27 11.18 -12.72
N CYS A 274 -13.09 11.48 -12.18
CA CYS A 274 -12.35 12.68 -12.53
C CYS A 274 -11.00 12.31 -13.17
N SER A 275 -10.62 13.05 -14.21
CA SER A 275 -9.29 13.02 -14.80
C SER A 275 -8.65 14.39 -14.61
N LEU A 276 -7.42 14.40 -14.11
CA LEU A 276 -6.62 15.60 -13.95
C LEU A 276 -5.50 15.56 -14.97
N ILE A 277 -5.41 16.58 -15.82
CA ILE A 277 -4.37 16.71 -16.84
C ILE A 277 -3.64 18.01 -16.63
N GLU A 278 -2.32 17.97 -16.56
CA GLU A 278 -1.50 19.17 -16.49
C GLU A 278 -1.19 19.68 -17.90
N ILE A 279 -1.66 20.89 -18.22
CA ILE A 279 -1.38 21.57 -19.49
C ILE A 279 -0.73 22.91 -19.13
N GLN A 280 0.48 23.13 -19.62
CA GLN A 280 1.22 24.40 -19.41
C GLN A 280 1.28 24.82 -17.93
N ASN A 281 1.62 23.88 -17.04
CA ASN A 281 1.77 24.12 -15.60
C ASN A 281 0.44 24.52 -14.90
N GLN A 282 -0.70 24.24 -15.53
CA GLN A 282 -2.04 24.34 -14.93
C GLN A 282 -2.73 22.98 -14.93
N ILE A 283 -3.27 22.60 -13.77
CA ILE A 283 -4.04 21.36 -13.63
C ILE A 283 -5.47 21.61 -14.13
N GLN A 284 -5.85 20.93 -15.20
CA GLN A 284 -7.23 20.89 -15.69
C GLN A 284 -7.95 19.65 -15.16
N SER A 285 -9.15 19.85 -14.62
CA SER A 285 -10.03 18.78 -14.18
C SER A 285 -11.15 18.50 -15.19
N PHE A 286 -11.34 17.22 -15.50
CA PHE A 286 -12.43 16.68 -16.30
C PHE A 286 -13.25 15.77 -15.39
N ILE A 287 -14.54 16.08 -15.22
CA ILE A 287 -15.43 15.34 -14.33
C ILE A 287 -16.50 14.67 -15.20
N SER A 288 -16.74 13.39 -14.98
CA SER A 288 -17.80 12.61 -15.66
C SER A 288 -19.17 13.21 -15.34
N ASP A 289 -20.00 13.36 -16.37
CA ASP A 289 -21.37 13.92 -16.27
C ASP A 289 -21.45 15.37 -15.74
N ASP A 290 -20.36 16.16 -15.88
CA ASP A 290 -20.35 17.58 -15.53
C ASP A 290 -21.24 18.39 -16.51
N PRO A 291 -22.39 18.93 -16.07
CA PRO A 291 -23.31 19.67 -16.94
C PRO A 291 -22.77 21.07 -17.29
N SER A 292 -21.70 21.53 -16.63
CA SER A 292 -21.28 22.93 -16.63
C SER A 292 -20.31 23.34 -17.73
N LYS A 293 -19.97 22.45 -18.68
CA LYS A 293 -18.95 22.75 -19.70
C LYS A 293 -19.48 22.64 -21.13
N SER A 294 -19.69 23.81 -21.74
CA SER A 294 -19.69 24.07 -23.20
C SER A 294 -18.42 23.61 -23.94
N ARG A 295 -17.46 22.99 -23.24
CA ARG A 295 -16.21 22.46 -23.82
C ARG A 295 -16.39 21.08 -24.46
N ALA A 296 -17.43 20.33 -24.12
CA ALA A 296 -17.67 19.02 -24.73
C ALA A 296 -17.91 19.13 -26.25
N GLU A 297 -18.70 20.13 -26.68
CA GLU A 297 -18.96 20.41 -28.09
C GLU A 297 -17.68 20.86 -28.83
N ASN A 298 -16.86 21.71 -28.20
CA ASN A 298 -15.58 22.15 -28.79
C ASN A 298 -14.57 21.00 -28.89
N ILE A 299 -14.49 20.12 -27.90
CA ILE A 299 -13.61 18.94 -27.96
C ILE A 299 -14.10 17.97 -29.03
N GLN A 300 -15.41 17.73 -29.12
CA GLN A 300 -15.99 16.87 -30.15
C GLN A 300 -15.76 17.45 -31.56
N PHE A 301 -15.91 18.77 -31.71
CA PHE A 301 -15.60 19.47 -32.95
C PHE A 301 -14.13 19.30 -33.35
N ILE A 302 -13.19 19.55 -32.43
CA ILE A 302 -11.74 19.39 -32.67
C ILE A 302 -11.40 17.93 -33.00
N LEU A 303 -11.96 16.96 -32.26
CA LEU A 303 -11.76 15.53 -32.53
C LEU A 303 -12.27 15.14 -33.92
N ASN A 304 -13.43 15.66 -34.33
CA ASN A 304 -13.97 15.42 -35.66
C ASN A 304 -13.06 16.03 -36.74
N THR A 305 -12.60 17.28 -36.55
CA THR A 305 -11.67 17.94 -37.48
C THR A 305 -10.35 17.17 -37.60
N LEU A 306 -9.77 16.72 -36.48
CA LEU A 306 -8.55 15.91 -36.49
C LEU A 306 -8.76 14.55 -37.16
N THR A 307 -9.93 13.93 -36.95
CA THR A 307 -10.29 12.64 -37.58
C THR A 307 -10.41 12.78 -39.10
N GLU A 308 -11.03 13.85 -39.60
CA GLU A 308 -11.07 14.13 -41.04
C GLU A 308 -9.67 14.40 -41.60
N HIS A 309 -8.85 15.17 -40.89
CA HIS A 309 -7.49 15.46 -41.34
C HIS A 309 -6.59 14.20 -41.38
N ILE A 310 -6.80 13.26 -40.45
CA ILE A 310 -6.13 11.96 -40.46
C ILE A 310 -6.64 11.09 -41.61
N ARG A 311 -7.95 11.10 -41.92
CA ARG A 311 -8.52 10.37 -43.06
C ARG A 311 -7.99 10.88 -44.40
N ASP A 312 -7.93 12.19 -44.61
CA ASP A 312 -7.39 12.78 -45.84
C ASP A 312 -5.91 12.42 -46.05
N LYS A 313 -5.11 12.42 -44.98
CA LYS A 313 -3.70 11.98 -45.05
C LYS A 313 -3.53 10.48 -45.23
N CYS A 314 -4.47 9.65 -44.79
CA CYS A 314 -4.42 8.20 -45.04
C CYS A 314 -4.80 7.85 -46.49
N ILE A 315 -5.68 8.63 -47.13
CA ILE A 315 -6.06 8.45 -48.54
C ILE A 315 -4.90 8.86 -49.47
N SER A 316 -4.07 9.85 -49.10
CA SER A 316 -2.93 10.27 -49.91
C SER A 316 -1.75 9.28 -49.93
N VAL A 317 -1.75 8.23 -49.11
CA VAL A 317 -0.69 7.19 -49.10
C VAL A 317 -1.00 6.03 -50.06
N TYR A 318 -2.20 5.98 -50.64
CA TYR A 318 -2.61 4.96 -51.62
C TYR A 318 -2.70 5.47 -53.07
N LEU A 319 -2.27 6.70 -53.35
CA LEU A 319 -2.34 7.33 -54.68
C LEU A 319 -0.98 7.88 -55.19
N ILE A 320 0.12 7.23 -54.83
CA ILE A 320 1.40 7.35 -55.56
C ILE A 320 1.86 5.97 -55.99
#